data_AF-A0A2E2EQC4-F1
#
_entry.id   AF-A0A2E2EQC4-F1
#
_cell.length_a   1.000
_cell.length_b   1.000
_cell.length_c   1.000
_cell.angle_alpha   90.00
_cell.angle_beta   90.00
_cell.angle_gamma   90.00
#
_symmetry.space_group_name_H-M   'P 1'
#
loop_
_entity.id
_entity.type
_entity.pdbx_description
1 polymer ?
#
loop_
_entity_poly.entity_id
_entity_poly.type
_entity_poly.pdbx_seq_one_letter_code
_entity_poly.pdbx_strand_id
1 'polypeptide(L)' 'MDFILEFIAGIFQEALPMLLKFFGAIIRWCIFLGNKKFKDVLNEEWNTRVGLFTLIIIIIAIFNLG' A
#
# COMPACT_ATOMS: atom_id res chain seq x y z
N MET A 1 27.84 5.20 5.54
CA MET A 1 26.94 4.08 5.21
C MET A 1 25.66 4.19 6.03
N ASP A 2 25.76 4.38 7.34
CA ASP A 2 24.58 4.44 8.22
C ASP A 2 23.69 5.67 8.00
N PHE A 3 24.28 6.86 7.78
CA PHE A 3 23.51 8.10 7.58
C PHE A 3 22.56 8.06 6.36
N ILE A 4 23.01 7.49 5.24
CA ILE A 4 22.17 7.37 4.03
C ILE A 4 21.07 6.34 4.25
N LEU A 5 21.37 5.24 4.95
CA LEU A 5 20.42 4.19 5.28
C LEU A 5 19.34 4.66 6.25
N GLU A 6 19.71 5.43 7.27
CA GLU A 6 18.77 6.06 8.22
C GLU A 6 17.88 7.09 7.53
N PHE A 7 18.45 7.90 6.64
CA PHE A 7 17.67 8.87 5.86
C PHE A 7 16.65 8.19 4.95
N ILE A 8 17.05 7.12 4.26
CA ILE A 8 16.15 6.31 3.44
C ILE A 8 15.09 5.63 4.32
N ALA A 9 15.48 5.05 5.47
CA ALA A 9 14.55 4.42 6.39
C ALA A 9 13.50 5.41 6.94
N GLY A 10 13.90 6.63 7.25
CA GLY A 10 12.98 7.70 7.66
C GLY A 10 11.98 8.05 6.57
N ILE A 11 12.45 8.25 5.33
CA ILE A 11 11.57 8.49 4.17
C ILE A 11 10.61 7.32 3.97
N PHE A 12 11.10 6.08 4.08
CA PHE A 12 10.25 4.90 3.95
C PHE A 12 9.22 4.81 5.07
N GLN A 13 9.56 5.11 6.32
CA GLN A 13 8.59 5.07 7.42
C GLN A 13 7.43 6.06 7.24
N GLU A 14 7.70 7.23 6.67
CA GLU A 14 6.67 8.24 6.40
C GLU A 14 5.90 7.95 5.10
N ALA A 15 6.57 7.46 4.06
CA ALA A 15 5.97 7.20 2.75
C ALA A 15 5.22 5.87 2.68
N LEU A 16 5.65 4.84 3.42
CA LEU A 16 5.09 3.49 3.35
C LEU A 16 3.58 3.47 3.67
N PRO A 17 3.07 4.12 4.74
CA PRO A 17 1.64 4.15 5.02
C PRO A 17 0.83 4.80 3.89
N MET A 18 1.37 5.87 3.30
CA MET A 18 0.73 6.57 2.17
C MET A 18 0.68 5.68 0.92
N LEU A 19 1.78 5.00 0.60
CA LEU A 19 1.87 4.06 -0.52
C LEU A 19 0.89 2.90 -0.31
N LEU A 20 0.87 2.27 0.86
CA LEU A 20 -0.06 1.20 1.19
C LEU A 20 -1.51 1.65 1.05
N LYS A 21 -1.85 2.85 1.55
CA LYS A 21 -3.18 3.44 1.39
C LYS A 21 -3.53 3.63 -0.08
N PHE A 22 -2.60 4.10 -0.91
CA PHE A 22 -2.81 4.30 -2.33
C PHE A 22 -3.04 2.98 -3.08
N PHE A 23 -2.20 1.97 -2.83
CA PHE A 23 -2.35 0.64 -3.42
C PHE A 23 -3.67 -0.02 -3.01
N GLY A 24 -4.03 0.03 -1.72
CA GLY A 24 -5.29 -0.50 -1.24
C GLY A 24 -6.50 0.25 -1.81
N ALA A 25 -6.38 1.55 -2.03
CA ALA A 25 -7.43 2.36 -2.67
C ALA A 25 -7.63 1.95 -4.14
N ILE A 26 -6.57 1.75 -4.90
CA ILE A 26 -6.64 1.29 -6.30
C ILE A 26 -7.35 -0.06 -6.38
N ILE A 27 -6.94 -1.02 -5.56
CA ILE A 27 -7.52 -2.38 -5.56
C ILE A 27 -9.02 -2.32 -5.23
N ARG A 28 -9.40 -1.60 -4.18
CA ARG A 28 -10.81 -1.45 -3.81
C ARG A 28 -11.60 -0.67 -4.85
N TRP A 29 -11.00 0.33 -5.47
CA TRP A 29 -11.65 1.08 -6.54
C TRP A 29 -11.94 0.19 -7.76
N CYS A 30 -11.01 -0.70 -8.12
CA CYS A 30 -11.26 -1.74 -9.13
C CYS A 30 -12.40 -2.68 -8.72
N ILE A 31 -12.48 -3.09 -7.44
CA ILE A 31 -13.58 -3.93 -6.92
C ILE A 31 -14.93 -3.20 -7.02
N PHE A 32 -14.96 -1.88 -6.78
CA PHE A 32 -16.16 -1.07 -6.92
C PHE A 32 -16.58 -0.83 -8.38
N LEU A 33 -15.80 -1.28 -9.38
CA LEU A 33 -16.10 -1.15 -10.81
C LEU A 33 -16.48 0.29 -11.24
N GLY A 34 -15.90 1.29 -10.58
CA GLY A 34 -16.20 2.71 -10.86
C GLY A 34 -17.51 3.23 -10.24
N ASN A 35 -18.26 2.44 -9.46
CA ASN A 35 -19.47 2.89 -8.76
C ASN A 35 -19.19 3.96 -7.68
N LYS A 36 -17.93 4.06 -7.23
CA LYS A 36 -17.45 5.10 -6.32
C LYS A 36 -16.34 5.91 -6.98
N LYS A 37 -16.29 7.22 -6.73
CA LYS A 37 -15.18 8.05 -7.18
C LYS A 37 -13.91 7.64 -6.44
N PHE A 38 -12.78 7.63 -7.14
CA PHE A 38 -11.49 7.25 -6.56
C PHE A 38 -11.15 8.09 -5.32
N LYS A 39 -11.47 9.39 -5.33
CA LYS A 39 -11.24 10.29 -4.19
C LYS A 39 -12.01 9.85 -2.93
N ASP A 40 -13.23 9.37 -3.09
CA ASP A 40 -14.06 8.91 -1.97
C ASP A 40 -13.49 7.61 -1.42
N VAL A 41 -13.11 6.68 -2.31
CA VAL A 41 -12.42 5.44 -1.93
C VAL A 41 -11.12 5.77 -1.21
N LEU A 42 -10.26 6.63 -1.77
CA LEU A 42 -8.93 6.97 -1.24
C LEU A 42 -9.00 7.50 0.20
N ASN A 43 -10.05 8.24 0.57
CA ASN A 43 -10.22 8.78 1.92
C ASN A 43 -10.59 7.71 2.97
N GLU A 44 -11.02 6.52 2.55
CA GLU A 44 -11.37 5.44 3.49
C GLU A 44 -10.11 4.87 4.19
N GLU A 45 -10.10 4.85 5.52
CA GLU A 45 -8.97 4.34 6.33
C GLU A 45 -8.69 2.85 6.09
N TRP A 46 -9.72 2.11 5.65
CA TRP A 46 -9.62 0.68 5.38
C TRP A 46 -8.62 0.35 4.26
N ASN A 47 -8.30 1.32 3.39
CA ASN A 47 -7.36 1.11 2.29
C ASN A 47 -5.95 0.79 2.77
N THR A 48 -5.49 1.38 3.87
CA THR A 48 -4.15 1.08 4.41
C THR A 48 -4.05 -0.39 4.82
N ARG A 49 -5.11 -0.94 5.42
CA ARG A 49 -5.18 -2.36 5.80
C ARG A 49 -5.20 -3.28 4.59
N VAL A 50 -5.99 -2.94 3.56
CA VAL A 50 -6.05 -3.72 2.31
C VAL A 50 -4.72 -3.66 1.57
N GLY A 51 -4.07 -2.50 1.51
CA GLY A 51 -2.75 -2.34 0.94
C GLY A 51 -1.72 -3.20 1.66
N LEU A 52 -1.71 -3.19 3.01
CA LEU A 52 -0.82 -4.02 3.81
C LEU A 52 -1.06 -5.51 3.55
N PHE A 53 -2.32 -5.96 3.55
CA PHE A 53 -2.66 -7.36 3.30
C PHE A 53 -2.23 -7.81 1.91
N THR A 54 -2.43 -6.95 0.90
CA THR A 54 -1.99 -7.22 -0.47
C THR A 54 -0.47 -7.34 -0.54
N LEU A 55 0.26 -6.43 0.10
CA LEU A 55 1.72 -6.47 0.12
C LEU A 55 2.24 -7.75 0.79
N ILE A 56 1.62 -8.19 1.89
CA ILE A 56 1.96 -9.47 2.54
C ILE A 56 1.72 -10.66 1.60
N ILE A 57 0.57 -10.70 0.90
CA ILE A 57 0.29 -11.77 -0.08
C ILE A 57 1.34 -11.78 -1.19
N ILE A 58 1.71 -10.62 -1.73
CA ILE A 58 2.73 -10.52 -2.79
C ILE A 58 4.08 -11.05 -2.29
N ILE A 59 4.50 -10.68 -1.07
CA ILE A 59 5.73 -11.17 -0.46
C ILE A 59 5.68 -12.70 -0.34
N ILE A 60 4.60 -13.25 0.23
CA ILE A 60 4.43 -14.71 0.39
C ILE A 60 4.46 -15.41 -0.97
N ALA A 61 3.81 -14.85 -1.99
CA ALA A 61 3.78 -15.41 -3.33
C ALA A 61 5.18 -15.45 -3.95
N ILE A 62 5.95 -14.36 -3.84
CA ILE A 62 7.34 -14.29 -4.33
C ILE A 62 8.20 -15.36 -3.65
N PHE A 63 8.09 -15.51 -2.33
CA PHE A 63 8.88 -16.50 -1.58
C PHE A 63 8.48 -17.96 -1.84
N ASN A 64 7.22 -18.25 -2.17
CA ASN A 64 6.78 -19.60 -2.51
C ASN A 64 6.96 -19.96 -4.00
N LEU A 65 7.15 -18.96 -4.86
CA LEU A 65 7.44 -19.15 -6.29
C LEU A 65 8.95 -19.21 -6.60
N GLY A 66 9.80 -18.79 -5.65
CA GLY A 66 11.25 -18.78 -5.76
C GLY A 66 11.95 -20.03 -5.25
#